data_AF-A0A6N9BH11-F1
#
_entry.id   AF-A0A6N9BH11-F1
#
_cell.length_a   1.000
_cell.length_b   1.000
_cell.length_c   1.000
_cell.angle_alpha   90.00
_cell.angle_beta   90.00
_cell.angle_gamma   90.00
#
_symmetry.space_group_name_H-M   'P 1'
#
loop_
_entity.id
_entity.type
_entity.pdbx_description
1 polymer ?
#
loop_
_entity_poly.entity_id
_entity_poly.type
_entity_poly.pdbx_seq_one_letter_code
_entity_poly.pdbx_strand_id
1 'polypeptide(L)'
;MPRDRETDLPRYAAPGRPLGAYPRLRARRNRRAGWTRALVAESRLGPQDFIWPLFVVDGEGVSQPVPSMPGVCRWSVELLVERVREARDAGIPAVALFPYVDPALKTHDGEHALDPGNIVCRAIRAVKAAVPEMGVVCDVALDPFTTHGQDGIVRDGQILNDETVHALCEQARVQVEAGCDMIAPSDMMDGRVGAIRDTLDAAGHEDASILAYSAKYASAFYGPFRDAVG
;
A
#
# COMPACT_ATOMS: atom_id res chain seq x y z
N MET A 1 -1.82 -35.82 -57.50
CA MET A 1 -1.96 -35.57 -56.04
C MET A 1 -0.65 -34.92 -55.57
N PRO A 2 -0.74 -33.84 -54.79
CA PRO A 2 0.17 -32.70 -54.87
C PRO A 2 1.51 -32.97 -54.16
N ARG A 3 2.59 -32.33 -54.64
CA ARG A 3 3.84 -32.21 -53.91
C ARG A 3 3.62 -31.20 -52.80
N ASP A 4 3.74 -31.65 -51.55
CA ASP A 4 3.75 -30.79 -50.39
C ASP A 4 4.92 -29.81 -50.51
N ARG A 5 4.58 -28.54 -50.75
CA ARG A 5 5.49 -27.42 -50.51
C ARG A 5 5.55 -27.24 -49.01
N GLU A 6 6.46 -27.95 -48.36
CA GLU A 6 6.92 -27.61 -47.03
C GLU A 6 7.48 -26.18 -47.12
N THR A 7 6.70 -25.23 -46.62
CA THR A 7 7.06 -23.82 -46.54
C THR A 7 8.28 -23.70 -45.65
N ASP A 8 9.40 -23.33 -46.26
CA ASP A 8 10.67 -22.98 -45.61
C ASP A 8 10.50 -21.64 -44.87
N LEU A 9 9.69 -21.65 -43.81
CA LEU A 9 9.61 -20.53 -42.88
C LEU A 9 10.84 -20.61 -41.97
N PRO A 10 11.64 -19.53 -41.87
CA PRO A 10 12.85 -19.56 -41.07
C PRO A 10 12.48 -19.88 -39.63
N ARG A 11 12.94 -21.05 -39.16
CA ARG A 11 12.85 -21.47 -37.76
C ARG A 11 13.42 -20.35 -36.90
N TYR A 12 12.56 -19.69 -36.10
CA TYR A 12 12.99 -18.74 -35.09
C TYR A 12 14.11 -19.39 -34.27
N ALA A 13 15.26 -18.72 -34.18
CA ALA A 13 16.46 -19.28 -33.60
C ALA A 13 16.21 -19.74 -32.16
N ALA A 14 16.71 -20.93 -31.81
CA ALA A 14 16.67 -21.47 -30.47
C ALA A 14 17.28 -20.48 -29.44
N PRO A 15 16.79 -20.45 -28.19
CA PRO A 15 17.33 -19.60 -27.14
C PRO A 15 18.84 -19.89 -26.95
N GLY A 16 19.64 -18.83 -26.97
CA GLY A 16 21.10 -18.90 -26.78
C GLY A 16 21.95 -18.67 -28.04
N ARG A 17 21.36 -18.51 -29.23
CA ARG A 17 22.13 -18.10 -30.42
C ARG A 17 22.33 -16.57 -30.41
N PRO A 18 23.57 -16.04 -30.49
CA PRO A 18 23.77 -14.61 -30.52
C PRO A 18 23.09 -14.01 -31.76
N LEU A 19 22.30 -12.93 -31.58
CA LEU A 19 21.56 -12.18 -32.60
C LEU A 19 22.45 -11.58 -33.73
N GLY A 20 23.73 -11.89 -33.72
CA GLY A 20 24.80 -11.35 -34.54
C GLY A 20 25.98 -10.93 -33.67
N ALA A 21 27.13 -10.65 -34.31
CA ALA A 21 28.31 -10.12 -33.64
C ALA A 21 28.60 -8.69 -34.08
N TYR A 22 29.31 -7.93 -33.26
CA TYR A 22 29.92 -6.67 -33.69
C TYR A 22 30.83 -6.93 -34.92
N PRO A 23 30.87 -6.04 -35.93
CA PRO A 23 30.17 -4.74 -36.04
C PRO A 23 28.77 -4.82 -36.67
N ARG A 24 28.29 -6.01 -37.05
CA ARG A 24 26.99 -6.21 -37.69
C ARG A 24 25.84 -6.00 -36.72
N LEU A 25 25.93 -6.52 -35.49
CA LEU A 25 25.02 -6.21 -34.39
C LEU A 25 25.55 -5.00 -33.60
N ARG A 26 24.79 -3.90 -33.59
CA ARG A 26 25.11 -2.71 -32.80
C ARG A 26 23.88 -2.31 -31.99
N ALA A 27 23.81 -2.75 -30.74
CA ALA A 27 22.70 -2.43 -29.83
C ALA A 27 22.47 -0.91 -29.65
N ARG A 28 23.51 -0.09 -29.88
CA ARG A 28 23.40 1.38 -29.88
C ARG A 28 22.47 1.94 -30.96
N ARG A 29 22.13 1.19 -32.01
CA ARG A 29 21.19 1.65 -33.07
C ARG A 29 19.81 1.97 -32.49
N ASN A 30 19.26 1.10 -31.64
CA ASN A 30 17.96 1.31 -31.00
C ASN A 30 17.98 2.45 -29.96
N ARG A 31 19.17 2.90 -29.54
CA ARG A 31 19.35 3.97 -28.55
C ARG A 31 19.53 5.35 -29.20
N ARG A 32 19.63 5.42 -30.54
CA ARG A 32 20.05 6.63 -31.27
C ARG A 32 19.02 7.77 -31.21
N ALA A 33 17.74 7.47 -31.30
CA ALA A 33 16.68 8.48 -31.33
C ALA A 33 15.63 8.24 -30.23
N GLY A 34 14.89 9.28 -29.86
CA GLY A 34 13.79 9.17 -28.89
C GLY A 34 12.75 8.15 -29.34
N TRP A 35 12.32 8.23 -30.60
CA TRP A 35 11.30 7.33 -31.16
C TRP A 35 11.76 5.86 -31.22
N THR A 36 13.05 5.59 -31.50
CA THR A 36 13.56 4.19 -31.47
C THR A 36 13.56 3.64 -30.06
N ARG A 37 13.93 4.45 -29.06
CA ARG A 37 13.90 4.03 -27.66
C ARG A 37 12.47 3.77 -27.18
N ALA A 38 11.51 4.59 -27.59
CA ALA A 38 10.10 4.41 -27.25
C ALA A 38 9.50 3.12 -27.85
N LEU A 39 9.92 2.72 -29.06
CA LEU A 39 9.46 1.47 -29.68
C LEU A 39 9.98 0.21 -28.98
N VAL A 40 11.20 0.28 -28.41
CA VAL A 40 11.85 -0.90 -27.80
C VAL A 40 11.83 -0.89 -26.27
N ALA A 41 11.14 0.06 -25.65
CA ALA A 41 11.02 0.12 -24.20
C ALA A 41 10.24 -1.10 -23.69
N GLU A 42 10.85 -1.84 -22.77
CA GLU A 42 10.27 -3.07 -22.18
C GLU A 42 9.28 -2.77 -21.06
N SER A 43 9.36 -1.57 -20.47
CA SER A 43 8.53 -1.16 -19.34
C SER A 43 7.97 0.23 -19.57
N ARG A 44 6.75 0.43 -19.07
CA ARG A 44 6.05 1.71 -19.05
C ARG A 44 5.44 1.86 -17.67
N LEU A 45 5.39 3.10 -17.19
CA LEU A 45 4.77 3.47 -15.92
C LEU A 45 3.65 4.45 -16.24
N GLY A 46 2.48 4.24 -15.64
CA GLY A 46 1.34 5.14 -15.70
C GLY A 46 0.67 5.29 -14.33
N PRO A 47 -0.30 6.20 -14.20
CA PRO A 47 -0.98 6.46 -12.93
C PRO A 47 -1.60 5.22 -12.27
N GLN A 48 -2.05 4.24 -13.07
CA GLN A 48 -2.63 2.98 -12.59
C GLN A 48 -1.65 2.10 -11.81
N ASP A 49 -0.34 2.37 -11.88
CA ASP A 49 0.70 1.63 -11.19
C ASP A 49 0.98 2.20 -9.78
N PHE A 50 0.30 3.29 -9.39
CA PHE A 50 0.55 3.98 -8.12
C PHE A 50 -0.56 3.75 -7.09
N ILE A 51 -0.15 3.67 -5.82
CA ILE A 51 -1.00 3.86 -4.65
C ILE A 51 -0.36 5.02 -3.88
N TRP A 52 -1.13 6.04 -3.52
CA TRP A 52 -0.58 7.23 -2.86
C TRP A 52 -0.78 7.17 -1.33
N PRO A 53 0.29 7.07 -0.53
CA PRO A 53 0.20 7.16 0.92
C PRO A 53 -0.18 8.57 1.38
N LEU A 54 -1.16 8.68 2.26
CA LEU A 54 -1.63 9.92 2.86
C LEU A 54 -1.67 9.79 4.37
N PHE A 55 -1.14 10.81 5.06
CA PHE A 55 -1.14 10.87 6.52
C PHE A 55 -2.34 11.70 7.00
N VAL A 56 -3.12 11.14 7.93
CA VAL A 56 -4.28 11.81 8.53
C VAL A 56 -3.99 12.20 9.97
N VAL A 57 -4.42 13.40 10.38
CA VAL A 57 -4.30 13.90 11.76
C VAL A 57 -5.63 14.49 12.21
N ASP A 58 -5.88 14.50 13.51
CA ASP A 58 -7.03 15.17 14.09
C ASP A 58 -6.97 16.71 13.96
N GLY A 59 -8.16 17.33 13.99
CA GLY A 59 -8.35 18.78 13.89
C GLY A 59 -9.15 19.20 12.66
N GLU A 60 -9.33 20.51 12.51
CA GLU A 60 -10.08 21.15 11.41
C GLU A 60 -9.18 22.20 10.75
N GLY A 61 -9.10 22.18 9.42
CA GLY A 61 -8.21 23.01 8.62
C GLY A 61 -6.73 22.75 8.85
N VAL A 62 -6.34 21.56 9.35
CA VAL A 62 -4.98 21.25 9.77
C VAL A 62 -4.15 20.67 8.62
N SER A 63 -3.01 21.31 8.35
CA SER A 63 -1.93 20.77 7.52
C SER A 63 -0.63 20.88 8.29
N GLN A 64 -0.02 19.74 8.62
CA GLN A 64 1.24 19.68 9.37
C GLN A 64 2.34 19.11 8.48
N PRO A 65 3.34 19.92 8.07
CA PRO A 65 4.49 19.42 7.34
C PRO A 65 5.25 18.34 8.13
N VAL A 66 5.72 17.31 7.44
CA VAL A 66 6.64 16.31 8.02
C VAL A 66 8.08 16.73 7.68
N PRO A 67 8.89 17.21 8.63
CA PRO A 67 10.19 17.82 8.32
C PRO A 67 11.17 16.90 7.59
N SER A 68 11.15 15.60 7.90
CA SER A 68 11.99 14.58 7.25
C SER A 68 11.47 14.12 5.89
N MET A 69 10.28 14.56 5.47
CA MET A 69 9.66 14.27 4.17
C MET A 69 9.21 15.56 3.48
N PRO A 70 10.14 16.35 2.89
CA PRO A 70 9.78 17.61 2.22
C PRO A 70 8.69 17.44 1.16
N GLY A 71 7.65 18.26 1.23
CA GLY A 71 6.47 18.19 0.36
C GLY A 71 5.36 17.27 0.86
N VAL A 72 5.56 16.55 1.96
CA VAL A 72 4.56 15.69 2.60
C VAL A 72 4.02 16.36 3.86
N CYS A 73 2.71 16.29 4.04
CA CYS A 73 2.03 16.78 5.24
C CYS A 73 1.10 15.70 5.80
N ARG A 74 0.78 15.83 7.08
CA ARG A 74 -0.39 15.24 7.71
C ARG A 74 -1.57 16.20 7.50
N TRP A 75 -2.73 15.65 7.19
CA TRP A 75 -3.92 16.43 6.84
C TRP A 75 -5.07 16.10 7.79
N SER A 76 -5.83 17.10 8.20
CA SER A 76 -7.18 16.87 8.73
C SER A 76 -8.06 16.17 7.70
N VAL A 77 -9.11 15.47 8.16
CA VAL A 77 -9.93 14.58 7.33
C VAL A 77 -10.49 15.27 6.09
N GLU A 78 -11.00 16.49 6.23
CA GLU A 78 -11.54 17.28 5.13
C GLU A 78 -10.47 17.70 4.12
N LEU A 79 -9.26 18.07 4.58
CA LEU A 79 -8.16 18.41 3.67
C LEU A 79 -7.57 17.15 3.01
N LEU A 80 -7.61 16.00 3.68
CA LEU A 80 -7.23 14.72 3.11
C LEU A 80 -8.16 14.34 1.95
N VAL A 81 -9.47 14.54 2.09
CA VAL A 81 -10.44 14.29 1.01
C VAL A 81 -10.09 15.10 -0.24
N GLU A 82 -9.63 16.34 -0.11
CA GLU A 82 -9.18 17.14 -1.26
C GLU A 82 -7.94 16.54 -1.94
N ARG A 83 -6.99 15.98 -1.17
CA ARG A 83 -5.84 15.23 -1.76
C ARG A 83 -6.30 13.98 -2.49
N VAL A 84 -7.33 13.30 -1.98
CA VAL A 84 -7.91 12.13 -2.67
C VAL A 84 -8.57 12.51 -4.00
N ARG A 85 -9.23 13.68 -4.07
CA ARG A 85 -9.76 14.21 -5.35
C ARG A 85 -8.64 14.48 -6.35
N GLU A 86 -7.52 15.06 -5.90
CA GLU A 86 -6.33 15.25 -6.73
C GLU A 86 -5.77 13.90 -7.24
N ALA A 87 -5.72 12.89 -6.38
CA ALA A 87 -5.28 11.54 -6.74
C ALA A 87 -6.15 10.96 -7.87
N ARG A 88 -7.47 11.06 -7.72
CA ARG A 88 -8.44 10.62 -8.74
C ARG A 88 -8.23 11.38 -10.05
N ASP A 89 -8.13 12.70 -10.00
CA ASP A 89 -7.98 13.53 -11.21
C ASP A 89 -6.66 13.24 -11.95
N ALA A 90 -5.63 12.80 -11.23
CA ALA A 90 -4.37 12.32 -11.79
C ALA A 90 -4.43 10.88 -12.35
N GLY A 91 -5.54 10.15 -12.15
CA GLY A 91 -5.72 8.77 -12.57
C GLY A 91 -5.12 7.73 -11.63
N ILE A 92 -4.79 8.10 -10.39
CA ILE A 92 -4.30 7.18 -9.35
C ILE A 92 -5.51 6.37 -8.83
N PRO A 93 -5.44 5.03 -8.83
CA PRO A 93 -6.60 4.18 -8.52
C PRO A 93 -6.89 4.03 -7.02
N ALA A 94 -5.87 4.20 -6.17
CA ALA A 94 -6.00 3.97 -4.73
C ALA A 94 -5.12 4.88 -3.87
N VAL A 95 -5.56 5.11 -2.64
CA VAL A 95 -4.79 5.78 -1.58
C VAL A 95 -4.59 4.85 -0.39
N ALA A 96 -3.45 4.99 0.29
CA ALA A 96 -3.16 4.26 1.52
C ALA A 96 -3.20 5.23 2.71
N LEU A 97 -4.06 4.98 3.68
CA LEU A 97 -4.29 5.89 4.81
C LEU A 97 -3.44 5.47 6.02
N PHE A 98 -2.69 6.43 6.57
CA PHE A 98 -1.86 6.25 7.76
C PHE A 98 -2.21 7.30 8.82
N PRO A 99 -2.58 6.90 10.05
CA PRO A 99 -2.88 7.85 11.10
C PRO A 99 -1.63 8.43 11.74
N TYR A 100 -1.69 9.70 12.08
CA TYR A 100 -0.98 10.26 13.22
C TYR A 100 -1.96 10.30 14.39
N VAL A 101 -1.68 9.51 15.43
CA VAL A 101 -2.52 9.42 16.64
C VAL A 101 -1.94 10.33 17.71
N ASP A 102 -2.78 11.16 18.34
CA ASP A 102 -2.39 11.98 19.48
C ASP A 102 -1.75 11.07 20.56
N PRO A 103 -0.53 11.37 21.05
CA PRO A 103 0.10 10.61 22.13
C PRO A 103 -0.79 10.38 23.35
N ALA A 104 -1.74 11.27 23.64
CA ALA A 104 -2.70 11.11 24.74
C ALA A 104 -3.72 9.97 24.53
N LEU A 105 -3.92 9.54 23.28
CA LEU A 105 -4.79 8.41 22.91
C LEU A 105 -4.00 7.09 22.78
N LYS A 106 -2.67 7.13 22.82
CA LYS A 106 -1.84 5.93 22.75
C LYS A 106 -1.86 5.19 24.08
N THR A 107 -2.13 3.89 24.04
CA THR A 107 -2.08 3.01 25.22
C THR A 107 -0.98 1.96 25.05
N HIS A 108 -0.70 1.19 26.10
CA HIS A 108 0.34 0.17 26.01
C HIS A 108 -0.05 -0.98 25.05
N ASP A 109 -1.34 -1.28 24.95
CA ASP A 109 -1.90 -2.34 24.10
C ASP A 109 -2.49 -1.83 22.78
N GLY A 110 -2.54 -0.51 22.57
CA GLY A 110 -3.05 0.09 21.35
C GLY A 110 -4.56 0.00 21.17
N GLU A 111 -5.35 -0.06 22.25
CA GLU A 111 -6.81 -0.28 22.20
C GLU A 111 -7.58 0.71 21.28
N HIS A 112 -7.06 1.93 21.08
CA HIS A 112 -7.67 2.91 20.18
C HIS A 112 -7.66 2.47 18.70
N ALA A 113 -6.81 1.51 18.32
CA ALA A 113 -6.85 0.88 17.00
C ALA A 113 -8.20 0.19 16.74
N LEU A 114 -8.88 -0.26 17.79
CA LEU A 114 -10.13 -1.02 17.74
C LEU A 114 -11.39 -0.13 17.79
N ASP A 115 -11.22 1.17 18.01
CA ASP A 115 -12.32 2.12 18.09
C ASP A 115 -12.88 2.43 16.68
N PRO A 116 -14.15 2.11 16.37
CA PRO A 116 -14.77 2.47 15.09
C PRO A 116 -14.84 3.99 14.83
N GLY A 117 -14.66 4.80 15.88
CA GLY A 117 -14.59 6.26 15.85
C GLY A 117 -13.19 6.84 15.65
N ASN A 118 -12.14 6.01 15.58
CA ASN A 118 -10.77 6.48 15.42
C ASN A 118 -10.55 7.27 14.11
N ILE A 119 -9.44 8.00 14.05
CA ILE A 119 -9.17 8.93 12.94
C ILE A 119 -9.11 8.24 11.57
N VAL A 120 -8.59 7.00 11.49
CA VAL A 120 -8.55 6.22 10.25
C VAL A 120 -9.96 5.90 9.79
N CYS A 121 -10.81 5.36 10.68
CA CYS A 121 -12.19 5.01 10.36
C CYS A 121 -13.02 6.23 9.94
N ARG A 122 -12.80 7.39 10.58
CA ARG A 122 -13.42 8.65 10.14
C ARG A 122 -12.93 9.08 8.76
N ALA A 123 -11.63 8.95 8.48
CA ALA A 123 -11.06 9.27 7.17
C ALA A 123 -11.61 8.37 6.07
N ILE A 124 -11.68 7.05 6.30
CA ILE A 124 -12.27 6.08 5.35
C ILE A 124 -13.69 6.51 4.99
N ARG A 125 -14.57 6.71 5.99
CA ARG A 125 -15.96 7.11 5.75
C ARG A 125 -16.06 8.42 4.96
N ALA A 126 -15.25 9.41 5.29
CA ALA A 126 -15.23 10.68 4.58
C ALA A 126 -14.77 10.52 3.12
N VAL A 127 -13.74 9.72 2.86
CA VAL A 127 -13.27 9.42 1.51
C VAL A 127 -14.33 8.68 0.71
N LYS A 128 -14.92 7.60 1.24
CA LYS A 128 -15.96 6.83 0.53
C LYS A 128 -17.21 7.66 0.26
N ALA A 129 -17.54 8.62 1.14
CA ALA A 129 -18.66 9.56 0.89
C ALA A 129 -18.35 10.56 -0.23
N ALA A 130 -17.10 11.01 -0.36
CA ALA A 130 -16.71 12.10 -1.26
C ALA A 130 -16.19 11.64 -2.64
N VAL A 131 -15.56 10.47 -2.68
CA VAL A 131 -14.90 9.85 -3.84
C VAL A 131 -15.11 8.32 -3.79
N PRO A 132 -16.36 7.83 -3.94
CA PRO A 132 -16.69 6.42 -3.75
C PRO A 132 -15.93 5.45 -4.68
N GLU A 133 -15.49 5.94 -5.85
CA GLU A 133 -14.70 5.19 -6.82
C GLU A 133 -13.22 4.99 -6.44
N MET A 134 -12.72 5.75 -5.46
CA MET A 134 -11.34 5.60 -4.99
C MET A 134 -11.20 4.33 -4.16
N GLY A 135 -10.19 3.52 -4.47
CA GLY A 135 -9.77 2.42 -3.63
C GLY A 135 -9.11 2.94 -2.35
N VAL A 136 -9.58 2.49 -1.19
CA VAL A 136 -9.02 2.85 0.11
C VAL A 136 -8.29 1.64 0.68
N VAL A 137 -6.96 1.77 0.79
CA VAL A 137 -6.08 0.80 1.44
C VAL A 137 -5.81 1.27 2.87
N CYS A 138 -6.02 0.41 3.86
CA CYS A 138 -5.74 0.76 5.26
C CYS A 138 -4.68 -0.15 5.85
N ASP A 139 -3.78 0.47 6.61
CA ASP A 139 -2.77 -0.24 7.38
C ASP A 139 -3.39 -0.91 8.62
N VAL A 140 -3.01 -2.15 8.86
CA VAL A 140 -3.36 -2.92 10.06
C VAL A 140 -2.07 -3.26 10.77
N ALA A 141 -1.79 -2.47 11.81
CA ALA A 141 -0.66 -2.53 12.71
C ALA A 141 -0.96 -1.68 13.95
N LEU A 142 -0.31 -2.00 15.08
CA LEU A 142 -0.53 -1.29 16.34
C LEU A 142 0.51 -0.19 16.62
N ASP A 143 1.56 -0.02 15.81
CA ASP A 143 2.61 0.96 16.08
C ASP A 143 2.13 2.42 16.18
N PRO A 144 1.12 2.88 15.41
CA PRO A 144 0.62 4.25 15.59
C PRO A 144 -0.16 4.42 16.89
N PHE A 145 -0.66 3.33 17.47
CA PHE A 145 -1.58 3.32 18.61
C PHE A 145 -0.91 2.95 19.94
N THR A 146 0.29 2.38 19.89
CA THR A 146 1.01 1.94 21.09
C THR A 146 1.95 3.03 21.62
N THR A 147 2.08 3.13 22.95
CA THR A 147 3.01 4.08 23.59
C THR A 147 4.48 3.76 23.33
N HIS A 148 4.80 2.52 22.98
CA HIS A 148 6.16 2.06 22.68
C HIS A 148 6.48 2.02 21.17
N GLY A 149 5.51 2.26 20.29
CA GLY A 149 5.71 2.29 18.84
C GLY A 149 6.14 0.95 18.22
N GLN A 150 5.67 -0.16 18.79
CA GLN A 150 5.90 -1.50 18.23
C GLN A 150 4.62 -1.95 17.55
N ASP A 151 4.73 -2.73 16.49
CA ASP A 151 3.60 -3.14 15.66
C ASP A 151 2.62 -4.09 16.39
N GLY A 152 2.94 -4.54 17.62
CA GLY A 152 2.13 -5.46 18.41
C GLY A 152 2.19 -5.22 19.93
N ILE A 153 1.40 -6.01 20.67
CA ILE A 153 1.30 -5.96 22.13
C ILE A 153 2.59 -6.49 22.75
N VAL A 154 3.21 -5.70 23.64
CA VAL A 154 4.45 -6.08 24.33
C VAL A 154 4.16 -6.61 25.73
N ARG A 155 4.89 -7.63 26.17
CA ARG A 155 4.97 -8.05 27.59
C ARG A 155 6.38 -8.54 27.87
N ASP A 156 6.97 -8.06 28.96
CA ASP A 156 8.33 -8.41 29.37
C ASP A 156 9.40 -8.26 28.24
N GLY A 157 9.22 -7.23 27.40
CA GLY A 157 10.13 -6.93 26.28
C GLY A 157 9.96 -7.81 25.05
N GLN A 158 8.93 -8.66 24.99
CA GLN A 158 8.59 -9.50 23.84
C GLN A 158 7.28 -9.04 23.21
N ILE A 159 7.23 -9.03 21.88
CA ILE A 159 5.98 -8.83 21.15
C ILE A 159 5.22 -10.16 21.15
N LEU A 160 3.99 -10.15 21.64
CA LEU A 160 3.15 -11.34 21.75
C LEU A 160 2.40 -11.57 20.44
N ASN A 161 2.74 -12.64 19.72
CA ASN A 161 2.20 -12.91 18.39
C ASN A 161 0.67 -13.03 18.39
N ASP A 162 0.13 -14.00 19.14
CA ASP A 162 -1.28 -14.39 19.01
C ASP A 162 -2.22 -13.34 19.61
N GLU A 163 -1.85 -12.73 20.74
CA GLU A 163 -2.60 -11.60 21.30
C GLU A 163 -2.61 -10.39 20.36
N THR A 164 -1.49 -10.12 19.68
CA THR A 164 -1.44 -9.07 18.65
C THR A 164 -2.36 -9.42 17.49
N VAL A 165 -2.29 -10.65 16.96
CA VAL A 165 -3.15 -11.11 15.87
C VAL A 165 -4.63 -10.93 16.20
N HIS A 166 -5.04 -11.20 17.44
CA HIS A 166 -6.42 -10.97 17.87
C HIS A 166 -6.83 -9.50 17.77
N ALA A 167 -5.98 -8.57 18.25
CA ALA A 167 -6.24 -7.14 18.12
C ALA A 167 -6.26 -6.68 16.64
N LEU A 168 -5.36 -7.19 15.80
CA LEU A 168 -5.31 -6.87 14.37
C LEU A 168 -6.56 -7.33 13.62
N CYS A 169 -7.15 -8.47 14.02
CA CYS A 169 -8.41 -8.94 13.45
C CYS A 169 -9.56 -7.97 13.72
N GLU A 170 -9.66 -7.45 14.95
CA GLU A 170 -10.66 -6.44 15.30
C GLU A 170 -10.40 -5.09 14.62
N GLN A 171 -9.13 -4.67 14.52
CA GLN A 171 -8.74 -3.47 13.78
C GLN A 171 -9.16 -3.58 12.29
N ALA A 172 -8.88 -4.72 11.65
CA ALA A 172 -9.29 -4.97 10.28
C ALA A 172 -10.81 -4.92 10.13
N ARG A 173 -11.57 -5.54 11.05
CA ARG A 173 -13.03 -5.52 11.04
C ARG A 173 -13.58 -4.09 11.09
N VAL A 174 -13.13 -3.26 12.05
CA VAL A 174 -13.66 -1.88 12.16
C VAL A 174 -13.28 -0.98 10.98
N GLN A 175 -12.12 -1.21 10.35
CA GLN A 175 -11.72 -0.50 9.14
C GLN A 175 -12.57 -0.91 7.92
N VAL A 176 -12.87 -2.20 7.76
CA VAL A 176 -13.74 -2.68 6.68
C VAL A 176 -15.19 -2.20 6.90
N GLU A 177 -15.69 -2.22 8.14
CA GLU A 177 -17.00 -1.65 8.48
C GLU A 177 -17.08 -0.14 8.18
N ALA A 178 -15.96 0.57 8.26
CA ALA A 178 -15.87 1.98 7.86
C ALA A 178 -15.89 2.19 6.34
N GLY A 179 -15.70 1.14 5.54
CA GLY A 179 -15.70 1.15 4.08
C GLY A 179 -14.33 0.98 3.42
N CYS A 180 -13.33 0.43 4.13
CA CYS A 180 -12.04 0.11 3.53
C CYS A 180 -12.19 -1.02 2.50
N ASP A 181 -11.62 -0.82 1.31
CA ASP A 181 -11.70 -1.81 0.22
C ASP A 181 -10.60 -2.88 0.35
N MET A 182 -9.45 -2.53 0.94
CA MET A 182 -8.29 -3.41 1.03
C MET A 182 -7.52 -3.19 2.33
N ILE A 183 -7.44 -4.23 3.15
CA ILE A 183 -6.67 -4.24 4.39
C ILE A 183 -5.23 -4.66 4.09
N ALA A 184 -4.26 -3.90 4.59
CA ALA A 184 -2.85 -4.12 4.34
C ALA A 184 -2.10 -4.37 5.67
N PRO A 185 -2.14 -5.61 6.21
CA PRO A 185 -1.50 -5.93 7.48
C PRO A 185 0.02 -5.83 7.35
N SER A 186 0.61 -4.85 8.02
CA SER A 186 2.03 -4.52 7.95
C SER A 186 2.81 -4.95 9.20
N ASP A 187 2.13 -5.53 10.18
CA ASP A 187 2.59 -5.94 11.51
C ASP A 187 3.67 -7.03 11.54
N MET A 188 3.76 -7.86 10.50
CA MET A 188 4.68 -9.00 10.39
C MET A 188 4.51 -10.13 11.42
N MET A 189 3.38 -10.23 12.10
CA MET A 189 3.04 -11.38 12.94
C MET A 189 2.87 -12.66 12.10
N ASP A 190 3.15 -13.80 12.70
CA ASP A 190 2.93 -15.09 12.07
C ASP A 190 1.43 -15.43 12.10
N GLY A 191 0.90 -15.94 10.98
CA GLY A 191 -0.49 -16.39 10.86
C GLY A 191 -1.54 -15.28 10.68
N ARG A 192 -1.20 -14.00 10.86
CA ARG A 192 -2.20 -12.90 10.85
C ARG A 192 -3.09 -12.85 9.61
N VAL A 193 -2.56 -13.16 8.42
CA VAL A 193 -3.32 -13.05 7.17
C VAL A 193 -4.50 -14.03 7.16
N GLY A 194 -4.28 -15.26 7.61
CA GLY A 194 -5.34 -16.26 7.72
C GLY A 194 -6.37 -15.86 8.77
N ALA A 195 -5.91 -15.45 9.95
CA ALA A 195 -6.80 -15.01 11.03
C ALA A 195 -7.66 -13.80 10.62
N ILE A 196 -7.07 -12.78 9.99
CA ILE A 196 -7.80 -11.61 9.48
C ILE A 196 -8.82 -12.04 8.43
N ARG A 197 -8.46 -12.93 7.50
CA ARG A 197 -9.39 -13.47 6.50
C ARG A 197 -10.58 -14.15 7.18
N ASP A 198 -10.32 -15.09 8.08
CA ASP A 198 -11.37 -15.85 8.77
C ASP A 198 -12.32 -14.91 9.55
N THR A 199 -11.77 -13.88 10.21
CA THR A 199 -12.58 -12.86 10.91
C THR A 199 -13.44 -12.04 9.96
N LEU A 200 -12.88 -11.57 8.83
CA LEU A 200 -13.64 -10.78 7.85
C LEU A 200 -14.74 -11.61 7.19
N ASP A 201 -14.45 -12.85 6.80
CA ASP A 201 -15.44 -13.76 6.20
C ASP A 201 -16.56 -14.07 7.21
N ALA A 202 -16.23 -14.35 8.47
CA ALA A 202 -17.22 -14.59 9.52
C ALA A 202 -18.10 -13.36 9.80
N ALA A 203 -17.60 -12.15 9.57
CA ALA A 203 -18.36 -10.89 9.66
C ALA A 203 -19.14 -10.54 8.38
N GLY A 204 -19.07 -11.36 7.33
CA GLY A 204 -19.76 -11.14 6.05
C GLY A 204 -19.03 -10.17 5.10
N HIS A 205 -17.72 -9.98 5.29
CA HIS A 205 -16.87 -9.09 4.49
C HIS A 205 -15.98 -9.86 3.49
N GLU A 206 -16.58 -10.82 2.77
CA GLU A 206 -15.87 -11.74 1.86
C GLU A 206 -15.10 -10.99 0.75
N ASP A 207 -15.66 -9.88 0.23
CA ASP A 207 -15.09 -9.10 -0.87
C ASP A 207 -13.91 -8.19 -0.47
N ALA A 208 -13.69 -7.97 0.84
CA ALA A 208 -12.60 -7.11 1.30
C ALA A 208 -11.24 -7.75 0.95
N SER A 209 -10.36 -7.04 0.25
CA SER A 209 -9.07 -7.59 -0.18
C SER A 209 -8.03 -7.53 0.95
N ILE A 210 -7.04 -8.43 0.93
CA ILE A 210 -5.88 -8.38 1.82
C ILE A 210 -4.60 -8.18 1.00
N LEU A 211 -3.93 -7.04 1.21
CA LEU A 211 -2.60 -6.75 0.67
C LEU A 211 -1.54 -7.04 1.73
N ALA A 212 -1.15 -8.30 1.83
CA ALA A 212 -0.20 -8.73 2.85
C ALA A 212 1.20 -8.13 2.58
N TYR A 213 1.73 -7.39 3.55
CA TYR A 213 3.17 -7.11 3.63
C TYR A 213 3.90 -8.42 3.96
N SER A 214 4.10 -9.25 2.94
CA SER A 214 4.62 -10.60 3.11
C SER A 214 6.13 -10.62 3.38
N ALA A 215 6.82 -9.58 2.89
CA ALA A 215 8.26 -9.39 3.06
C ALA A 215 8.56 -7.93 3.43
N LYS A 216 8.22 -7.53 4.66
CA LYS A 216 8.67 -6.27 5.29
C LYS A 216 9.96 -6.57 6.06
N TYR A 217 11.02 -5.82 5.79
CA TYR A 217 12.35 -6.05 6.36
C TYR A 217 12.63 -5.11 7.52
N ALA A 218 13.44 -5.51 8.49
CA ALA A 218 13.99 -4.58 9.48
C ALA A 218 14.95 -3.60 8.79
N SER A 219 14.48 -2.38 8.51
CA SER A 219 15.16 -1.45 7.61
C SER A 219 15.37 -0.07 8.24
N ALA A 220 16.52 0.54 7.96
CA ALA A 220 16.83 1.91 8.35
C ALA A 220 16.08 2.96 7.49
N PHE A 221 15.49 2.55 6.36
CA PHE A 221 14.75 3.46 5.47
C PHE A 221 13.42 3.97 6.05
N TYR A 222 12.96 3.43 7.19
CA TYR A 222 11.67 3.78 7.79
C TYR A 222 11.69 5.03 8.68
N GLY A 223 12.87 5.62 8.93
CA GLY A 223 13.01 6.81 9.80
C GLY A 223 12.00 7.93 9.48
N PRO A 224 11.94 8.43 8.23
CA PRO A 224 11.01 9.50 7.88
C PRO A 224 9.53 9.12 8.02
N PHE A 225 9.17 7.85 7.80
CA PHE A 225 7.80 7.37 8.01
C PHE A 225 7.43 7.37 9.49
N ARG A 226 8.34 6.92 10.38
CA ARG A 226 8.15 6.97 11.83
C ARG A 226 7.92 8.41 12.30
N ASP A 227 8.67 9.37 11.76
CA ASP A 227 8.41 10.78 12.03
C ASP A 227 7.02 11.22 11.54
N ALA A 228 6.51 10.67 10.44
CA ALA A 228 5.21 11.02 9.87
C ALA A 228 4.02 10.52 10.71
N VAL A 229 4.10 9.31 11.27
CA VAL A 229 3.03 8.71 12.11
C VAL A 229 3.15 9.02 13.61
N GLY A 230 4.30 9.54 14.04
CA GLY A 230 4.56 9.95 15.43
C GLY A 230 4.84 8.77 16.36
#